data_AF-A0A538PV77-F1
#
_entry.id   AF-A0A538PV77-F1
#
_cell.length_a   1.000
_cell.length_b   1.000
_cell.length_c   1.000
_cell.angle_alpha   90.00
_cell.angle_beta   90.00
_cell.angle_gamma   90.00
#
_symmetry.space_group_name_H-M   'P 1'
#
loop_
_entity.id
_entity.type
_entity.pdbx_description
1 polymer ?
#
loop_
_entity_poly.entity_id
_entity_poly.type
_entity_poly.pdbx_seq_one_letter_code
_entity_poly.pdbx_strand_id
1 'polypeptide(L)'
;MWARVDKVDRIRPQPDGGAIVLIEDERTAAAMSRVPALSTLIATARILDARRVLELRYHGTGEIRYAAGAAPPMFLVEAITRAGAHLADRTGDRITSPAAPAAVSSTIDLAFAELAHHVRIGIGQVTMAAALRTTEERRRRAPLDLDANPAGYWTSVFELSALAGELSRPRGGRWIDVPEMPVPFAIRLASGELAKPAKLAQRIVAGQEAEGSLATEAPE
;
A
#
# COMPACT_ATOMS: atom_id res chain seq x y z
N MET A 1 0.97 -8.19 -11.97
CA MET A 1 1.90 -8.51 -10.85
C MET A 1 2.12 -7.33 -9.90
N TRP A 2 2.16 -6.08 -10.41
CA TRP A 2 2.51 -4.83 -9.71
C TRP A 2 1.84 -4.51 -8.36
N ALA A 3 0.63 -5.04 -8.11
CA ALA A 3 -0.18 -4.72 -6.94
C ALA A 3 -0.20 -5.83 -5.89
N ARG A 4 0.60 -6.90 -6.03
CA ARG A 4 0.69 -7.96 -5.01
C ARG A 4 1.38 -7.40 -3.76
N VAL A 5 0.58 -6.97 -2.78
CA VAL A 5 1.08 -6.37 -1.52
C VAL A 5 1.35 -7.43 -0.46
N ASP A 6 0.67 -8.57 -0.54
CA ASP A 6 0.80 -9.71 0.38
C ASP A 6 1.95 -10.68 0.05
N LYS A 7 2.63 -10.46 -1.08
CA LYS A 7 3.67 -11.37 -1.59
C LYS A 7 4.83 -10.57 -2.16
N VAL A 8 6.03 -11.08 -1.87
CA VAL A 8 7.27 -10.69 -2.55
C VAL A 8 7.36 -11.42 -3.89
N ASP A 9 7.83 -10.76 -4.95
CA ASP A 9 7.86 -11.38 -6.29
C ASP A 9 8.99 -12.40 -6.43
N ARG A 10 10.22 -12.01 -6.08
CA ARG A 10 11.39 -12.90 -6.17
C ARG A 10 12.40 -12.60 -5.09
N ILE A 11 13.04 -13.64 -4.59
CA ILE A 11 14.11 -13.55 -3.60
C ILE A 11 15.31 -14.31 -4.17
N ARG A 12 16.49 -13.67 -4.18
CA ARG A 12 17.76 -14.27 -4.59
C ARG A 12 18.72 -14.30 -3.40
N PRO A 13 18.82 -15.45 -2.69
CA PRO A 13 19.82 -15.62 -1.64
C PRO A 13 21.24 -15.32 -2.17
N GLN A 14 22.07 -14.73 -1.33
CA GLN A 14 23.44 -14.38 -1.63
C GLN A 14 24.40 -15.29 -0.84
N PRO A 15 25.64 -15.54 -1.34
CA PRO A 15 26.62 -16.37 -0.65
C PRO A 15 27.04 -15.87 0.73
N ASP A 16 26.87 -14.56 1.00
CA ASP A 16 27.16 -13.91 2.28
C ASP A 16 26.07 -14.12 3.35
N GLY A 17 25.02 -14.89 3.04
CA GLY A 17 23.88 -15.14 3.91
C GLY A 17 22.77 -14.08 3.79
N GLY A 18 22.97 -13.03 2.99
CA GLY A 18 21.93 -12.05 2.68
C GLY A 18 21.01 -12.48 1.54
N ALA A 19 20.14 -11.57 1.10
CA ALA A 19 19.33 -11.77 -0.10
C ALA A 19 19.06 -10.48 -0.87
N ILE A 20 18.87 -10.62 -2.19
CA ILE A 20 18.28 -9.57 -3.03
C ILE A 20 16.79 -9.87 -3.15
N VAL A 21 15.97 -8.99 -2.61
CA VAL A 21 14.51 -9.04 -2.80
C VAL A 21 14.13 -8.17 -4.00
N LEU A 22 13.51 -8.78 -4.99
CA LEU A 22 13.07 -8.09 -6.20
C LEU A 22 11.57 -7.79 -6.13
N ILE A 23 11.23 -6.55 -6.43
CA ILE A 23 9.87 -6.04 -6.61
C ILE A 23 9.72 -5.63 -8.07
N GLU A 24 8.82 -6.29 -8.79
CA GLU A 24 8.55 -6.09 -10.21
C GLU A 24 7.29 -5.22 -10.39
N ASP A 25 7.40 -4.17 -11.21
CA ASP A 25 6.27 -3.34 -11.63
C ASP A 25 6.24 -3.20 -13.16
N GLU A 26 5.33 -3.92 -13.79
CA GLU A 26 5.20 -3.97 -15.26
C GLU A 26 4.40 -2.79 -15.83
N ARG A 27 3.90 -1.88 -15.00
CA ARG A 27 3.12 -0.72 -15.47
C ARG A 27 3.97 0.22 -16.30
N THR A 28 3.32 0.91 -17.23
CA THR A 28 3.91 2.07 -17.90
C THR A 28 3.93 3.28 -16.96
N ALA A 29 4.78 4.27 -17.24
CA ALA A 29 4.82 5.53 -16.47
C ALA A 29 3.46 6.25 -16.44
N ALA A 30 2.70 6.19 -17.54
CA ALA A 30 1.34 6.73 -17.62
C ALA A 30 0.37 5.99 -16.68
N ALA A 31 0.45 4.66 -16.63
CA ALA A 31 -0.37 3.86 -15.71
C ALA A 31 -0.01 4.13 -14.24
N MET A 32 1.28 4.30 -13.91
CA MET A 32 1.73 4.70 -12.57
C MET A 32 1.22 6.09 -12.19
N SER A 33 1.15 7.01 -13.15
CA SER A 33 0.72 8.41 -12.95
C SER A 33 -0.80 8.60 -12.91
N ARG A 34 -1.60 7.57 -13.26
CA ARG A 34 -3.07 7.69 -13.30
C ARG A 34 -3.66 8.02 -11.94
N VAL A 35 -3.14 7.40 -10.88
CA VAL A 35 -3.48 7.69 -9.49
C VAL A 35 -2.18 7.68 -8.68
N PRO A 36 -1.44 8.81 -8.62
CA PRO A 36 -0.11 8.87 -8.01
C PRO A 36 -0.10 8.38 -6.57
N ALA A 37 -1.07 8.81 -5.77
CA ALA A 37 -1.28 8.39 -4.38
C ALA A 37 -1.36 6.87 -4.22
N LEU A 38 -2.14 6.18 -5.06
CA LEU A 38 -2.26 4.72 -5.01
C LEU A 38 -0.94 4.03 -5.37
N SER A 39 -0.25 4.52 -6.40
CA SER A 39 1.05 4.00 -6.81
C SER A 39 2.10 4.13 -5.70
N THR A 40 2.13 5.27 -5.01
CA THR A 40 2.97 5.51 -3.84
C THR A 40 2.68 4.51 -2.73
N LEU A 41 1.42 4.39 -2.31
CA LEU A 41 1.02 3.49 -1.23
C LEU A 41 1.36 2.02 -1.51
N ILE A 42 1.07 1.54 -2.73
CA ILE A 42 1.36 0.15 -3.11
C ILE A 42 2.87 -0.08 -3.18
N ALA A 43 3.65 0.82 -3.78
CA ALA A 43 5.10 0.64 -3.85
C ALA A 43 5.73 0.63 -2.45
N THR A 44 5.35 1.58 -1.59
CA THR A 44 5.84 1.63 -0.21
C THR A 44 5.45 0.39 0.58
N ALA A 45 4.20 -0.08 0.46
CA ALA A 45 3.75 -1.29 1.15
C ALA A 45 4.59 -2.52 0.78
N ARG A 46 4.84 -2.72 -0.52
CA ARG A 46 5.62 -3.85 -1.04
C ARG A 46 7.07 -3.79 -0.57
N ILE A 47 7.65 -2.59 -0.49
CA ILE A 47 9.02 -2.40 0.01
C ILE A 47 9.09 -2.68 1.51
N LEU A 48 8.12 -2.23 2.30
CA LEU A 48 8.06 -2.51 3.73
C LEU A 48 7.87 -4.01 4.02
N ASP A 49 7.04 -4.72 3.25
CA ASP A 49 6.93 -6.18 3.39
C ASP A 49 8.23 -6.89 2.97
N ALA A 50 8.90 -6.44 1.90
CA ALA A 50 10.22 -6.94 1.52
C ALA A 50 11.28 -6.75 2.63
N ARG A 51 11.28 -5.60 3.32
CA ARG A 51 12.14 -5.36 4.49
C ARG A 51 11.84 -6.33 5.62
N ARG A 52 10.57 -6.57 5.90
CA ARG A 52 10.15 -7.56 6.91
C ARG A 52 10.62 -8.97 6.53
N VAL A 53 10.56 -9.35 5.26
CA VAL A 53 11.07 -10.64 4.79
C VAL A 53 12.58 -10.76 5.00
N LEU A 54 13.35 -9.70 4.70
CA LEU A 54 14.80 -9.66 4.98
C LEU A 54 15.08 -9.80 6.48
N GLU A 55 14.36 -9.07 7.32
CA GLU A 55 14.52 -9.14 8.78
C GLU A 55 14.28 -10.55 9.30
N LEU A 56 13.16 -11.16 8.90
CA LEU A 56 12.73 -12.46 9.43
C LEU A 56 13.51 -13.65 8.88
N ARG A 57 13.96 -13.60 7.62
CA ARG A 57 14.57 -14.77 6.94
C ARG A 57 16.06 -14.65 6.70
N TYR A 58 16.59 -13.42 6.70
CA TYR A 58 17.97 -13.12 6.36
C TYR A 58 18.64 -12.21 7.40
N HIS A 59 18.07 -12.13 8.61
CA HIS A 59 18.60 -11.34 9.73
C HIS A 59 18.92 -9.88 9.36
N GLY A 60 18.05 -9.29 8.53
CA GLY A 60 18.19 -7.92 8.05
C GLY A 60 19.30 -7.72 7.01
N THR A 61 19.96 -8.79 6.56
CA THR A 61 21.08 -8.73 5.61
C THR A 61 20.57 -8.88 4.19
N GLY A 62 20.85 -7.89 3.35
CA GLY A 62 20.45 -7.89 1.94
C GLY A 62 20.03 -6.53 1.43
N GLU A 63 19.40 -6.52 0.26
CA GLU A 63 18.91 -5.31 -0.37
C GLU A 63 17.61 -5.55 -1.13
N ILE A 64 16.86 -4.48 -1.35
CA ILE A 64 15.59 -4.51 -2.06
C ILE A 64 15.76 -3.76 -3.37
N ARG A 65 15.41 -4.40 -4.48
CA ARG A 65 15.49 -3.82 -5.82
C ARG A 65 14.09 -3.70 -6.39
N TYR A 66 13.73 -2.50 -6.81
CA TYR A 66 12.48 -2.19 -7.51
C TYR A 66 12.77 -2.13 -9.02
N ALA A 67 12.35 -3.17 -9.74
CA ALA A 67 12.51 -3.32 -11.17
C ALA A 67 11.22 -2.92 -11.88
N ALA A 68 11.23 -1.73 -12.49
CA ALA A 68 10.10 -1.20 -13.24
C ALA A 68 10.24 -1.48 -14.74
N GLY A 69 9.14 -1.86 -15.39
CA GLY A 69 9.08 -2.09 -16.84
C GLY A 69 9.22 -0.82 -17.67
N ALA A 70 9.01 0.35 -17.06
CA ALA A 70 9.27 1.68 -17.58
C ALA A 70 9.89 2.55 -16.49
N ALA A 71 10.59 3.62 -16.87
CA ALA A 71 11.13 4.58 -15.91
C ALA A 71 10.01 5.15 -15.01
N PRO A 72 10.08 4.98 -13.67
CA PRO A 72 9.06 5.51 -12.78
C PRO A 72 9.03 7.04 -12.80
N PRO A 73 7.84 7.67 -12.67
CA PRO A 73 7.75 9.11 -12.45
C PRO A 73 8.49 9.55 -11.18
N MET A 74 8.98 10.79 -11.14
CA MET A 74 9.82 11.30 -10.03
C MET A 74 9.18 11.15 -8.65
N PHE A 75 7.86 11.37 -8.52
CA PHE A 75 7.16 11.18 -7.24
C PHE A 75 7.31 9.75 -6.71
N LEU A 76 7.32 8.76 -7.61
CA LEU A 76 7.41 7.35 -7.26
C LEU A 76 8.86 6.94 -7.00
N VAL A 77 9.82 7.51 -7.74
CA VAL A 77 11.26 7.38 -7.46
C VAL A 77 11.58 7.79 -6.03
N GLU A 78 11.08 8.95 -5.60
CA GLU A 78 11.28 9.45 -4.24
C GLU A 78 10.67 8.50 -3.19
N ALA A 79 9.42 8.07 -3.40
CA ALA A 79 8.75 7.15 -2.49
C ALA A 79 9.50 5.79 -2.37
N ILE A 80 9.97 5.24 -3.49
CA ILE A 80 10.69 3.95 -3.54
C ILE A 80 12.01 4.05 -2.79
N THR A 81 12.82 5.06 -3.11
CA THR A 81 14.16 5.22 -2.53
C THR A 81 14.09 5.52 -1.03
N ARG A 82 13.15 6.36 -0.60
CA ARG A 82 12.90 6.65 0.83
C ARG A 82 12.38 5.45 1.60
N ALA A 83 11.53 4.62 0.99
CA ALA A 83 11.04 3.39 1.63
C ALA A 83 12.16 2.35 1.82
N GLY A 84 13.27 2.48 1.10
CA GLY A 84 14.49 1.71 1.28
C GLY A 84 14.82 0.73 0.16
N ALA A 85 14.24 0.91 -1.04
CA ALA A 85 14.58 0.10 -2.20
C ALA A 85 15.47 0.88 -3.20
N HIS A 86 16.39 0.15 -3.82
CA HIS A 86 17.13 0.61 -4.98
C HIS A 86 16.22 0.56 -6.20
N LEU A 87 16.26 1.56 -7.08
CA LEU A 87 15.74 1.38 -8.42
C LEU A 87 16.73 0.56 -9.23
N ALA A 88 16.22 -0.44 -9.93
CA ALA A 88 17.00 -1.28 -10.82
C ALA A 88 16.46 -1.23 -12.24
N ASP A 89 17.24 -1.75 -13.18
CA ASP A 89 16.77 -2.06 -14.51
C ASP A 89 15.66 -3.14 -14.49
N ARG A 90 15.08 -3.41 -15.67
CA ARG A 90 13.95 -4.33 -15.80
C ARG A 90 14.26 -5.75 -15.32
N THR A 91 15.50 -6.21 -15.43
CA THR A 91 15.90 -7.54 -14.96
C THR A 91 16.19 -7.57 -13.46
N GLY A 92 16.35 -6.38 -12.85
CA GLY A 92 16.71 -6.25 -11.45
C GLY A 92 18.20 -6.47 -11.19
N ASP A 93 19.05 -6.45 -12.22
CA ASP A 93 20.46 -6.79 -12.10
C ASP A 93 21.33 -5.56 -11.86
N ARG A 94 21.00 -4.43 -12.51
CA ARG A 94 21.75 -3.19 -12.38
C ARG A 94 20.97 -2.14 -11.61
N ILE A 95 21.57 -1.61 -10.55
CA ILE A 95 21.05 -0.47 -9.81
C ILE A 95 21.21 0.80 -10.67
N THR A 96 20.11 1.53 -10.85
CA THR A 96 20.05 2.80 -11.58
C THR A 96 19.91 3.99 -10.63
N SER A 97 19.29 3.79 -9.46
CA SER A 97 19.28 4.75 -8.37
C SER A 97 19.41 4.02 -7.03
N PRO A 98 20.34 4.43 -6.15
CA PRO A 98 20.49 3.79 -4.85
C PRO A 98 19.29 4.05 -3.94
N ALA A 99 19.04 3.14 -3.00
CA ALA A 99 18.15 3.40 -1.88
C ALA A 99 18.69 4.58 -1.04
N ALA A 100 17.77 5.37 -0.49
CA ALA A 100 18.08 6.47 0.43
C ALA A 100 17.06 6.44 1.58
N PRO A 101 17.12 5.43 2.47
CA PRO A 101 16.09 5.19 3.47
C PRO A 101 15.85 6.41 4.35
N ALA A 102 14.58 6.80 4.49
CA ALA A 102 14.16 7.91 5.34
C ALA A 102 12.74 7.63 5.87
N ALA A 103 12.30 8.41 6.85
CA ALA A 103 10.92 8.32 7.34
C ALA A 103 9.93 8.57 6.18
N VAL A 104 8.95 7.67 6.04
CA VAL A 104 7.91 7.70 4.99
C VAL A 104 6.52 8.04 5.52
N SER A 105 6.35 8.17 6.84
CA SER A 105 5.02 8.33 7.45
C SER A 105 4.27 9.56 6.95
N SER A 106 4.94 10.70 6.73
CA SER A 106 4.30 11.89 6.13
C SER A 106 3.89 11.68 4.67
N THR A 107 4.70 10.97 3.88
CA THR A 107 4.39 10.62 2.49
C THR A 107 3.18 9.70 2.41
N ILE A 108 3.12 8.70 3.30
CA ILE A 108 1.98 7.76 3.41
C ILE A 108 0.71 8.49 3.83
N ASP A 109 0.80 9.35 4.85
CA ASP A 109 -0.34 10.10 5.37
C ASP A 109 -0.95 11.05 4.32
N LEU A 110 -0.11 11.74 3.55
CA LEU A 110 -0.55 12.57 2.43
C LEU A 110 -1.15 11.70 1.31
N ALA A 111 -0.50 10.61 0.92
CA ALA A 111 -0.99 9.74 -0.15
C ALA A 111 -2.35 9.11 0.19
N PHE A 112 -2.60 8.70 1.44
CA PHE A 112 -3.92 8.24 1.85
C PHE A 112 -4.98 9.34 1.77
N ALA A 113 -4.66 10.58 2.17
CA ALA A 113 -5.60 11.70 2.06
C ALA A 113 -5.95 12.00 0.60
N GLU A 114 -4.94 12.05 -0.28
CA GLU A 114 -5.12 12.25 -1.72
C GLU A 114 -5.94 11.12 -2.36
N LEU A 115 -5.66 9.86 -1.99
CA LEU A 115 -6.42 8.71 -2.49
C LEU A 115 -7.88 8.78 -2.05
N ALA A 116 -8.17 9.08 -0.78
CA ALA A 116 -9.53 9.22 -0.29
C ALA A 116 -10.30 10.31 -1.05
N HIS A 117 -9.64 11.44 -1.31
CA HIS A 117 -10.20 12.53 -2.09
C HIS A 117 -10.47 12.12 -3.54
N HIS A 118 -9.51 11.45 -4.19
CA HIS A 118 -9.63 10.91 -5.54
C HIS A 118 -10.83 9.96 -5.65
N VAL A 119 -10.96 9.01 -4.72
CA VAL A 119 -12.05 8.04 -4.69
C VAL A 119 -13.39 8.74 -4.52
N ARG A 120 -13.52 9.63 -3.51
CA ARG A 120 -14.75 10.37 -3.23
C ARG A 120 -15.24 11.16 -4.45
N ILE A 121 -14.35 11.88 -5.14
CA ILE A 121 -14.69 12.60 -6.37
C ILE A 121 -15.06 11.62 -7.49
N GLY A 122 -14.30 10.54 -7.67
CA GLY A 122 -14.52 9.55 -8.72
C GLY A 122 -15.89 8.86 -8.64
N ILE A 123 -16.46 8.72 -7.44
CA ILE A 123 -17.81 8.17 -7.23
C ILE A 123 -18.90 9.24 -7.08
N GLY A 124 -18.55 10.52 -7.22
CA GLY A 124 -19.50 11.64 -7.20
C GLY A 124 -20.16 11.91 -5.86
N GLN A 125 -19.52 11.57 -4.74
CA GLN A 125 -20.10 11.75 -3.40
C GLN A 125 -19.64 13.05 -2.75
N VAL A 126 -20.55 13.74 -2.06
CA VAL A 126 -20.26 15.00 -1.38
C VAL A 126 -19.43 14.75 -0.13
N THR A 127 -19.85 13.79 0.71
CA THR A 127 -19.24 13.52 2.01
C THR A 127 -18.37 12.26 1.98
N MET A 128 -17.35 12.22 2.84
CA MET A 128 -16.48 11.04 3.00
C MET A 128 -17.26 9.83 3.53
N ALA A 129 -18.23 10.05 4.42
CA ALA A 129 -19.06 8.98 4.97
C ALA A 129 -19.98 8.36 3.91
N ALA A 130 -20.58 9.17 3.04
CA ALA A 130 -21.35 8.66 1.91
C ALA A 130 -20.45 7.91 0.93
N ALA A 131 -19.26 8.44 0.64
CA ALA A 131 -18.28 7.78 -0.21
C ALA A 131 -17.88 6.39 0.31
N LEU A 132 -17.59 6.27 1.61
CA LEU A 132 -17.26 4.99 2.22
C LEU A 132 -18.41 4.00 2.10
N ARG A 133 -19.62 4.38 2.53
CA ARG A 133 -20.80 3.50 2.46
C ARG A 133 -21.07 3.01 1.04
N THR A 134 -21.11 3.91 0.06
CA THR A 134 -21.33 3.55 -1.35
C THR A 134 -20.24 2.61 -1.88
N THR A 135 -18.98 2.86 -1.51
CA THR A 135 -17.85 2.00 -1.94
C THR A 135 -17.94 0.62 -1.31
N GLU A 136 -18.23 0.53 -0.01
CA GLU A 136 -18.41 -0.76 0.68
C GLU A 136 -19.60 -1.55 0.08
N GLU A 137 -20.76 -0.91 -0.10
CA GLU A 137 -21.94 -1.55 -0.70
C GLU A 137 -21.65 -2.08 -2.11
N ARG A 138 -20.96 -1.29 -2.93
CA ARG A 138 -20.55 -1.71 -4.27
C ARG A 138 -19.63 -2.93 -4.23
N ARG A 139 -18.70 -3.00 -3.26
CA ARG A 139 -17.80 -4.16 -3.09
C ARG A 139 -18.54 -5.39 -2.55
N ARG A 140 -19.44 -5.23 -1.58
CA ARG A 140 -20.28 -6.34 -1.08
C ARG A 140 -21.12 -6.97 -2.21
N ARG A 141 -21.63 -6.16 -3.14
CA ARG A 141 -22.40 -6.64 -4.31
C ARG A 141 -21.56 -7.25 -5.42
N ALA A 142 -20.28 -6.89 -5.51
CA ALA A 142 -19.35 -7.39 -6.52
C ALA A 142 -17.97 -7.67 -5.88
N PRO A 143 -17.85 -8.76 -5.10
CA PRO A 143 -16.59 -9.16 -4.49
C PRO A 143 -15.50 -9.38 -5.55
N LEU A 144 -14.26 -9.23 -5.11
CA LEU A 144 -13.08 -9.50 -5.94
C LEU A 144 -12.32 -10.67 -5.33
N ASP A 145 -11.96 -11.62 -6.18
CA ASP A 145 -11.04 -12.68 -5.83
C ASP A 145 -9.59 -12.18 -5.96
N LEU A 146 -8.79 -12.40 -4.91
CA LEU A 146 -7.41 -11.93 -4.82
C LEU A 146 -6.52 -12.61 -5.87
N ASP A 147 -6.70 -13.90 -6.12
CA ASP A 147 -5.84 -14.66 -7.04
C ASP A 147 -6.21 -14.38 -8.51
N ALA A 148 -7.50 -14.22 -8.81
CA ALA A 148 -7.99 -13.91 -10.15
C ALA A 148 -7.76 -12.43 -10.55
N ASN A 149 -7.90 -11.48 -9.61
CA ASN A 149 -7.70 -10.05 -9.88
C ASN A 149 -6.98 -9.33 -8.74
N PRO A 150 -5.67 -9.59 -8.54
CA PRO A 150 -4.91 -9.00 -7.44
C PRO A 150 -4.83 -7.47 -7.54
N ALA A 151 -4.77 -6.92 -8.75
CA ALA A 151 -4.70 -5.47 -8.94
C ALA A 151 -6.00 -4.76 -8.55
N GLY A 152 -7.15 -5.29 -8.98
CA GLY A 152 -8.44 -4.78 -8.54
C GLY A 152 -8.65 -4.95 -7.04
N TYR A 153 -8.30 -6.13 -6.51
CA TYR A 153 -8.44 -6.45 -5.10
C TYR A 153 -7.71 -5.44 -4.22
N TRP A 154 -6.39 -5.31 -4.41
CA TRP A 154 -5.57 -4.41 -3.59
C TRP A 154 -5.94 -2.95 -3.78
N THR A 155 -6.26 -2.53 -5.01
CA THR A 155 -6.78 -1.18 -5.26
C THR A 155 -8.00 -0.91 -4.39
N SER A 156 -9.01 -1.78 -4.41
CA SER A 156 -10.21 -1.62 -3.59
C SER A 156 -9.94 -1.64 -2.08
N VAL A 157 -8.97 -2.44 -1.60
CA VAL A 157 -8.56 -2.43 -0.19
C VAL A 157 -7.97 -1.07 0.20
N PHE A 158 -7.08 -0.50 -0.62
CA PHE A 158 -6.49 0.81 -0.36
C PHE A 158 -7.51 1.94 -0.44
N GLU A 159 -8.42 1.90 -1.40
CA GLU A 159 -9.49 2.90 -1.55
C GLU A 159 -10.41 2.92 -0.32
N LEU A 160 -10.90 1.75 0.11
CA LEU A 160 -11.72 1.64 1.33
C LEU A 160 -10.97 2.09 2.57
N SER A 161 -9.70 1.67 2.70
CA SER A 161 -8.84 2.06 3.83
C SER A 161 -8.63 3.57 3.86
N ALA A 162 -8.39 4.21 2.71
CA ALA A 162 -8.19 5.65 2.60
C ALA A 162 -9.43 6.43 3.06
N LEU A 163 -10.61 6.05 2.59
CA LEU A 163 -11.87 6.68 3.01
C LEU A 163 -12.11 6.54 4.52
N ALA A 164 -11.85 5.37 5.09
CA ALA A 164 -11.94 5.14 6.53
C ALA A 164 -10.93 5.98 7.32
N GLY A 165 -9.70 6.09 6.82
CA GLY A 165 -8.66 6.93 7.39
C GLY A 165 -9.05 8.40 7.46
N GLU A 166 -9.66 8.93 6.41
CA GLU A 166 -10.11 10.32 6.42
C GLU A 166 -11.24 10.58 7.42
N LEU A 167 -12.11 9.59 7.68
CA LEU A 167 -13.13 9.70 8.73
C LEU A 167 -12.53 9.71 10.15
N SER A 168 -11.32 9.20 10.33
CA SER A 168 -10.62 9.23 11.63
C SER A 168 -9.88 10.56 11.90
N ARG A 169 -9.71 11.42 10.89
CA ARG A 169 -8.95 12.69 11.01
C ARG A 169 -9.44 13.61 12.12
N PRO A 170 -10.76 13.81 12.34
CA PRO A 170 -11.26 14.66 13.42
C PRO A 170 -10.84 14.18 14.82
N ARG A 171 -10.54 12.89 14.97
CA ARG A 171 -10.07 12.26 16.22
C ARG A 171 -8.54 12.24 16.34
N GLY A 172 -7.86 13.07 15.53
CA GLY A 172 -6.39 13.14 15.47
C GLY A 172 -5.75 11.98 14.72
N GLY A 173 -6.50 11.19 13.94
CA GLY A 173 -6.00 10.07 13.15
C GLY A 173 -4.85 10.47 12.21
N ARG A 174 -3.74 9.72 12.29
CA ARG A 174 -2.58 9.85 11.40
C ARG A 174 -2.13 8.48 10.92
N TRP A 175 -1.88 8.35 9.63
CA TRP A 175 -1.32 7.14 9.07
C TRP A 175 0.14 6.98 9.48
N ILE A 176 0.48 5.75 9.85
CA ILE A 176 1.83 5.33 10.19
C ILE A 176 2.14 4.02 9.46
N ASP A 177 3.41 3.78 9.18
CA ASP A 177 3.89 2.47 8.82
C ASP A 177 3.97 1.55 10.05
N VAL A 178 3.55 0.29 9.88
CA VAL A 178 3.57 -0.76 10.91
C VAL A 178 4.17 -2.01 10.28
N PRO A 179 5.48 -2.25 10.44
CA PRO A 179 6.20 -3.31 9.76
C PRO A 179 5.65 -4.71 10.03
N GLU A 180 4.97 -4.95 11.15
CA GLU A 180 4.50 -6.28 11.54
C GLU A 180 3.20 -6.72 10.83
N MET A 181 2.61 -5.85 9.99
CA MET A 181 1.32 -6.11 9.35
C MET A 181 1.45 -6.50 7.86
N PRO A 182 0.61 -7.43 7.35
CA PRO A 182 0.60 -7.79 5.93
C PRO A 182 0.30 -6.61 5.00
N VAL A 183 -0.55 -5.68 5.45
CA VAL A 183 -0.64 -4.33 4.89
C VAL A 183 -0.01 -3.43 5.92
N PRO A 184 1.21 -2.88 5.68
CA PRO A 184 2.06 -2.32 6.72
C PRO A 184 1.66 -0.89 7.10
N PHE A 185 0.36 -0.62 7.20
CA PHE A 185 -0.18 0.70 7.53
C PHE A 185 -1.27 0.60 8.59
N ALA A 186 -1.24 1.53 9.53
CA ALA A 186 -2.29 1.71 10.53
C ALA A 186 -2.57 3.20 10.74
N ILE A 187 -3.70 3.50 11.37
CA ILE A 187 -4.03 4.84 11.82
C ILE A 187 -3.75 4.90 13.31
N ARG A 188 -2.89 5.83 13.73
CA ARG A 188 -2.71 6.19 15.14
C ARG A 188 -3.68 7.31 15.50
N LEU A 189 -4.57 7.07 16.45
CA LEU A 189 -5.49 8.07 16.99
C LEU A 189 -4.79 8.94 18.04
N ALA A 190 -5.39 10.09 18.38
CA ALA A 190 -4.87 10.96 19.45
C ALA A 190 -4.82 10.25 20.82
N SER A 191 -5.71 9.27 21.05
CA SER A 191 -5.71 8.40 22.24
C SER A 191 -4.52 7.43 22.30
N GLY A 192 -3.75 7.31 21.21
CA GLY A 192 -2.67 6.32 21.06
C GLY A 192 -3.12 4.96 20.51
N GLU A 193 -4.44 4.74 20.39
CA GLU A 193 -5.01 3.53 19.79
C GLU A 193 -4.64 3.39 18.31
N LEU A 194 -4.44 2.14 17.87
CA LEU A 194 -4.13 1.79 16.48
C LEU A 194 -5.34 1.16 15.79
N ALA A 195 -5.94 1.89 14.85
CA ALA A 195 -6.96 1.35 13.96
C ALA A 195 -6.33 0.73 12.70
N LYS A 196 -6.86 -0.41 12.26
CA LYS A 196 -6.27 -1.26 11.20
C LYS A 196 -7.29 -1.53 10.08
N PRO A 197 -7.76 -0.49 9.36
CA PRO A 197 -8.89 -0.59 8.43
C PRO A 197 -8.66 -1.58 7.29
N ALA A 198 -7.40 -1.82 6.91
CA ALA A 198 -7.06 -2.76 5.83
C ALA A 198 -7.55 -4.19 6.11
N LYS A 199 -7.68 -4.62 7.36
CA LYS A 199 -8.17 -5.97 7.70
C LYS A 199 -9.66 -6.12 7.36
N LEU A 200 -10.48 -5.18 7.80
CA LEU A 200 -11.91 -5.18 7.50
C LEU A 200 -12.15 -4.91 6.00
N ALA A 201 -11.38 -4.02 5.39
CA ALA A 201 -11.44 -3.76 3.95
C ALA A 201 -11.18 -5.04 3.12
N GLN A 202 -10.17 -5.85 3.48
CA GLN A 202 -9.90 -7.13 2.82
C GLN A 202 -11.10 -8.10 2.90
N ARG A 203 -11.75 -8.20 4.07
CA ARG A 203 -12.95 -9.05 4.24
C ARG A 203 -14.10 -8.57 3.33
N ILE A 204 -14.36 -7.27 3.32
CA ILE A 204 -15.40 -6.65 2.48
C ILE A 204 -15.13 -6.90 0.99
N VAL A 205 -13.88 -6.67 0.55
CA VAL A 205 -13.50 -6.86 -0.86
C VAL A 205 -13.58 -8.33 -1.27
N ALA A 206 -13.19 -9.25 -0.38
CA ALA A 206 -13.30 -10.70 -0.61
C ALA A 206 -14.74 -11.25 -0.51
N GLY A 207 -15.73 -10.43 -0.13
CA GLY A 207 -17.11 -10.87 0.05
C GLY A 207 -17.31 -11.81 1.24
N GLN A 208 -16.36 -11.84 2.19
CA GLN A 208 -16.51 -12.59 3.42
C GLN A 208 -17.57 -11.92 4.30
N GLU A 209 -18.32 -12.70 5.08
CA GLU A 209 -19.21 -12.14 6.10
C GLU A 209 -18.39 -11.22 7.00
N ALA A 210 -18.76 -9.94 6.97
CA ALA A 210 -18.16 -8.87 7.75
C ALA A 210 -19.30 -8.11 8.40
N GLU A 211 -19.66 -8.50 9.62
CA GLU A 211 -20.53 -7.70 10.47
C GLU A 211 -19.78 -6.40 10.82
N GLY A 212 -20.26 -5.27 10.29
CA GLY A 212 -19.69 -3.95 10.58
C GLY A 212 -19.42 -3.08 9.36
N SER A 213 -19.13 -1.82 9.64
CA SER A 213 -18.64 -0.84 8.66
C SER A 213 -17.28 -0.35 9.12
N LEU A 214 -16.42 0.03 8.17
CA LEU A 214 -15.18 0.71 8.47
C LEU A 214 -15.40 2.07 9.18
N ALA A 215 -16.63 2.59 9.16
CA ALA A 215 -17.03 3.76 9.93
C ALA A 215 -17.20 3.47 11.44
N THR A 216 -17.56 2.23 11.83
CA THR A 216 -17.85 1.84 13.23
C THR A 216 -16.63 1.26 13.97
N GLU A 217 -15.60 0.82 13.26
CA GLU A 217 -14.29 0.46 13.86
C GLU A 217 -13.42 1.68 14.21
N ALA A 218 -13.89 2.90 13.92
CA ALA A 218 -13.41 4.08 14.61
C ALA A 218 -14.19 4.13 15.94
N PRO A 219 -13.56 3.94 17.12
CA PRO A 219 -14.29 4.03 18.38
C PRO A 219 -15.02 5.38 18.49
N GLU A 220 -16.06 5.49 19.31
CA GLU A 220 -16.65 6.80 19.59
C GLU A 220 -15.65 7.73 20.31
#